data_AF-A0A3C1AZL3-F1
#
_entry.id   AF-A0A3C1AZL3-F1
#
_cell.length_a   1.000
_cell.length_b   1.000
_cell.length_c   1.000
_cell.angle_alpha   90.00
_cell.angle_beta   90.00
_cell.angle_gamma   90.00
#
_symmetry.space_group_name_H-M   'P 1'
#
loop_
_entity.id
_entity.type
_entity.pdbx_description
1 polymer ?
#
loop_
_entity_poly.entity_id
_entity_poly.type
_entity_poly.pdbx_seq_one_letter_code
_entity_poly.pdbx_strand_id
1 'polypeptide(L)'
;MIDSQLPIEIARFDQIMMQVMSAEWLRGKAYFRNRRVGNLVIDMPDAGDWSVRGEVRAADKYTVRLTFSPQWDQLTSWRCSCPQSQSWPCRHAVAMTLQTLLKQKDDRFFWFSQLVNESESSGLPTKTNVQIYFRYQKTNNQILLMPRLTKRDARGRKLMTANPLDPEDINISSLVNDRISLLRDRTDGQEVIDFFSRWSDYRHIVPGSLAFEADWDLPLLVSELLPSIPSDWQVYYDRDFEKIIPRRRAVTVDFSNLQMTSVGLLTFDLQFYCDQLAISPQQLEEYLVGQQKWLLLNGEFVEAANTAQLKILFEQISNLRPALSDDGRFSAETPAVAALIYNNIGTDGSDLNPSFKYDDSFKIFREGLAAEKANHDIHLPPLLDQLLRPYQRLGVQWLTFLNHNRLGCILADEMGL
;
A
#
# COMPACT_ATOMS: atom_id res chain seq x y z
N MET A 1 -24.34 19.78 -39.91
CA MET A 1 -23.29 19.81 -40.93
C MET A 1 -21.99 20.00 -40.20
N ILE A 2 -21.13 18.99 -40.30
CA ILE A 2 -19.77 19.01 -39.76
C ILE A 2 -19.03 20.10 -40.53
N ASP A 3 -18.53 21.11 -39.84
CA ASP A 3 -17.44 21.93 -40.35
C ASP A 3 -16.23 21.76 -39.43
N SER A 4 -15.13 21.44 -40.09
CA SER A 4 -13.83 21.12 -39.56
C SER A 4 -13.10 22.37 -39.11
N GLN A 5 -12.63 22.41 -37.87
CA GLN A 5 -11.41 23.12 -37.46
C GLN A 5 -11.09 22.76 -36.01
N LEU A 6 -10.13 21.86 -35.79
CA LEU A 6 -9.38 21.84 -34.53
C LEU A 6 -8.83 23.25 -34.31
N PRO A 7 -8.80 23.79 -33.07
CA PRO A 7 -8.28 25.11 -32.82
C PRO A 7 -6.83 25.15 -33.30
N ILE A 8 -6.57 25.95 -34.32
CA ILE A 8 -5.27 26.13 -34.99
C ILE A 8 -4.15 26.39 -33.96
N GLU A 9 -4.49 26.91 -32.78
CA GLU A 9 -3.58 27.21 -31.67
C GLU A 9 -2.91 26.01 -30.98
N ILE A 10 -3.53 24.83 -30.93
CA ILE A 10 -2.89 23.65 -30.29
C ILE A 10 -1.67 23.21 -31.12
N ALA A 11 -1.79 23.25 -32.44
CA ALA A 11 -0.69 22.93 -33.36
C ALA A 11 0.47 23.93 -33.30
N ARG A 12 0.22 25.17 -32.85
CA ARG A 12 1.23 26.24 -32.80
C ARG A 12 2.23 26.05 -31.67
N PHE A 13 1.78 25.60 -30.50
CA PHE A 13 2.65 25.40 -29.34
C PHE A 13 3.60 24.21 -29.53
N ASP A 14 3.12 23.15 -30.15
CA ASP A 14 3.88 21.93 -30.45
C ASP A 14 5.05 22.20 -31.42
N GLN A 15 4.94 23.16 -32.32
CA GLN A 15 6.06 23.53 -33.20
C GLN A 15 7.22 24.18 -32.44
N ILE A 16 6.92 24.98 -31.41
CA ILE A 16 7.96 25.57 -30.53
C ILE A 16 8.57 24.49 -29.63
N MET A 17 7.74 23.57 -29.11
CA MET A 17 8.16 22.40 -28.33
C MET A 17 9.17 21.52 -29.08
N MET A 18 8.90 21.25 -30.35
CA MET A 18 9.70 20.35 -31.20
C MET A 18 11.08 20.91 -31.54
N GLN A 19 11.30 22.21 -31.35
CA GLN A 19 12.58 22.86 -31.61
C GLN A 19 13.50 22.86 -30.38
N VAL A 20 13.09 22.25 -29.26
CA VAL A 20 13.81 22.30 -27.97
C VAL A 20 14.07 20.90 -27.45
N MET A 21 15.30 20.64 -26.99
CA MET A 21 15.65 19.38 -26.32
C MET A 21 14.79 19.15 -25.06
N SER A 22 14.20 17.96 -24.91
CA SER A 22 13.23 17.61 -23.86
C SER A 22 13.71 17.93 -22.43
N ALA A 23 15.00 17.77 -22.15
CA ALA A 23 15.60 18.12 -20.86
C ALA A 23 15.69 19.63 -20.61
N GLU A 24 15.95 20.44 -21.64
CA GLU A 24 15.94 21.91 -21.54
C GLU A 24 14.51 22.46 -21.51
N TRP A 25 13.56 21.77 -22.14
CA TRP A 25 12.14 22.08 -22.05
C TRP A 25 11.59 21.90 -20.64
N LEU A 26 11.85 20.73 -20.02
CA LEU A 26 11.43 20.43 -18.64
C LEU A 26 12.03 21.43 -17.64
N ARG A 27 13.32 21.76 -17.80
CA ARG A 27 13.99 22.78 -16.98
C ARG A 27 13.43 24.19 -17.27
N GLY A 28 13.15 24.54 -18.52
CA GLY A 28 12.55 25.83 -18.89
C GLY A 28 11.15 26.04 -18.30
N LYS A 29 10.31 25.00 -18.30
CA LYS A 29 9.00 25.00 -17.62
C LYS A 29 9.15 25.27 -16.13
N ALA A 30 10.16 24.69 -15.46
CA ALA A 30 10.41 24.95 -14.05
C ALA A 30 10.80 26.42 -13.80
N TYR A 31 11.59 27.05 -14.67
CA TYR A 31 11.99 28.47 -14.53
C TYR A 31 10.82 29.44 -14.75
N PHE A 32 9.93 29.13 -15.69
CA PHE A 32 8.68 29.85 -15.90
C PHE A 32 7.72 29.71 -14.71
N ARG A 33 7.48 28.47 -14.23
CA ARG A 33 6.63 28.21 -13.05
C ARG A 33 7.13 28.93 -11.81
N ASN A 34 8.44 29.02 -11.65
CA ASN A 34 9.08 29.73 -10.55
C ASN A 34 9.19 31.26 -10.77
N ARG A 35 8.47 31.82 -11.75
CA ARG A 35 8.36 33.27 -12.06
C ARG A 35 9.71 33.98 -12.21
N ARG A 36 10.68 33.32 -12.85
CA ARG A 36 12.05 33.84 -13.00
C ARG A 36 12.27 34.73 -14.22
N VAL A 37 11.23 34.95 -15.03
CA VAL A 37 11.27 35.82 -16.22
C VAL A 37 10.89 37.24 -15.82
N GLY A 38 11.74 38.21 -16.16
CA GLY A 38 11.54 39.63 -15.89
C GLY A 38 10.54 40.29 -16.84
N ASN A 39 10.50 41.63 -16.80
CA ASN A 39 9.62 42.38 -17.70
C ASN A 39 10.05 42.19 -19.17
N LEU A 40 9.04 42.02 -20.02
CA LEU A 40 9.18 41.77 -21.44
C LEU A 40 8.82 43.04 -22.21
N VAL A 41 9.61 43.35 -23.24
CA VAL A 41 9.33 44.38 -24.24
C VAL A 41 9.05 43.66 -25.56
N ILE A 42 7.86 43.91 -26.11
CA ILE A 42 7.40 43.32 -27.37
C ILE A 42 7.33 44.44 -28.39
N ASP A 43 7.98 44.24 -29.54
CA ASP A 43 7.98 45.16 -30.68
C ASP A 43 7.25 44.49 -31.86
N MET A 44 6.18 45.14 -32.32
CA MET A 44 5.20 44.61 -33.28
C MET A 44 5.13 45.53 -34.49
N PRO A 45 5.95 45.30 -35.53
CA PRO A 45 5.86 46.10 -36.76
C PRO A 45 4.60 45.74 -37.57
N ASP A 46 4.03 46.71 -38.29
CA ASP A 46 2.81 46.54 -39.11
C ASP A 46 2.97 45.49 -40.24
N ALA A 47 4.21 45.19 -40.65
CA ALA A 47 4.54 44.07 -41.53
C ALA A 47 5.95 43.52 -41.22
N GLY A 48 6.03 42.25 -40.81
CA GLY A 48 7.28 41.54 -40.50
C GLY A 48 7.21 40.71 -39.23
N ASP A 49 8.31 40.01 -38.91
CA ASP A 49 8.43 39.17 -37.71
C ASP A 49 8.40 40.01 -36.42
N TRP A 50 7.77 39.48 -35.37
CA TRP A 50 7.61 40.19 -34.10
C TRP A 50 8.82 39.90 -33.22
N SER A 51 9.36 40.93 -32.56
CA SER A 51 10.55 40.76 -31.74
C SER A 51 10.25 40.98 -30.25
N VAL A 52 10.74 40.06 -29.43
CA VAL A 52 10.52 40.06 -27.98
C VAL A 52 11.85 40.06 -27.26
N ARG A 53 12.02 41.01 -26.35
CA ARG A 53 13.25 41.18 -25.57
C ARG A 53 12.95 41.22 -24.08
N GLY A 54 13.82 40.62 -23.29
CA GLY A 54 13.61 40.50 -21.85
C GLY A 54 14.76 39.78 -21.17
N GLU A 55 14.66 39.68 -19.85
CA GLU A 55 15.69 39.08 -19.01
C GLU A 55 15.14 37.87 -18.26
N VAL A 56 15.93 36.81 -18.16
CA VAL A 56 15.62 35.63 -17.34
C VAL A 56 16.67 35.51 -16.24
N ARG A 57 16.20 35.46 -14.98
CA ARG A 57 17.07 35.35 -13.80
C ARG A 57 17.37 33.88 -13.51
N ALA A 58 18.64 33.53 -13.53
CA ALA A 58 19.13 32.20 -13.18
C ALA A 58 20.29 32.34 -12.19
N ALA A 59 21.43 31.68 -12.43
CA ALA A 59 22.66 31.95 -11.69
C ALA A 59 23.17 33.39 -11.92
N ASP A 60 22.98 33.91 -13.13
CA ASP A 60 23.20 35.31 -13.53
C ASP A 60 21.96 35.85 -14.26
N LYS A 61 21.97 37.14 -14.63
CA LYS A 61 20.93 37.74 -15.49
C LYS A 61 21.27 37.50 -16.96
N TYR A 62 20.40 36.75 -17.65
CA TYR A 62 20.59 36.44 -19.06
C TYR A 62 19.59 37.24 -19.91
N THR A 63 20.12 38.01 -20.85
CA THR A 63 19.33 38.76 -21.83
C THR A 63 18.94 37.82 -22.96
N VAL A 64 17.64 37.70 -23.20
CA VAL A 64 17.08 36.83 -24.23
C VAL A 64 16.35 37.70 -25.24
N ARG A 65 16.56 37.39 -26.53
CA ARG A 65 15.85 37.97 -27.66
C ARG A 65 15.23 36.84 -28.46
N LEU A 66 13.94 36.91 -28.64
CA LEU A 66 13.15 35.96 -29.41
C LEU A 66 12.53 36.71 -30.58
N THR A 67 12.43 36.04 -31.71
CA THR A 67 11.74 36.53 -32.89
C THR A 67 10.69 35.51 -33.26
N PHE A 68 9.46 35.95 -33.39
CA PHE A 68 8.33 35.12 -33.74
C PHE A 68 7.84 35.49 -35.13
N SER A 69 7.27 34.51 -35.82
CA SER A 69 6.52 34.75 -37.04
C SER A 69 5.40 35.77 -36.77
N PRO A 70 4.88 36.46 -37.81
CA PRO A 70 3.81 37.43 -37.65
C PRO A 70 2.50 36.84 -37.09
N GLN A 71 2.38 35.52 -37.08
CA GLN A 71 1.21 34.76 -36.63
C GLN A 71 1.41 34.11 -35.24
N TRP A 72 2.55 34.36 -34.56
CA TRP A 72 2.97 33.76 -33.27
C TRP A 72 3.08 32.24 -33.21
N ASP A 73 2.99 31.58 -34.35
CA ASP A 73 2.98 30.13 -34.42
C ASP A 73 4.37 29.50 -34.43
N GLN A 74 5.39 30.28 -34.81
CA GLN A 74 6.73 29.77 -34.92
C GLN A 74 7.74 30.72 -34.26
N LEU A 75 8.61 30.14 -33.45
CA LEU A 75 9.82 30.82 -33.00
C LEU A 75 10.85 30.77 -34.16
N THR A 76 11.00 31.86 -34.89
CA THR A 76 11.85 31.91 -36.09
C THR A 76 13.33 32.09 -35.73
N SER A 77 13.63 32.80 -34.65
CA SER A 77 14.99 32.87 -34.11
C SER A 77 15.03 33.13 -32.61
N TRP A 78 16.11 32.66 -31.98
CA TRP A 78 16.38 32.87 -30.57
C TRP A 78 17.85 33.24 -30.37
N ARG A 79 18.10 34.22 -29.51
CA ARG A 79 19.44 34.54 -29.02
C ARG A 79 19.38 34.74 -27.51
N CYS A 80 20.31 34.12 -26.81
CA CYS A 80 20.45 34.26 -25.37
C CYS A 80 21.92 34.54 -25.05
N SER A 81 22.19 35.41 -24.09
CA SER A 81 23.57 35.69 -23.64
C SER A 81 24.21 34.54 -22.86
N CYS A 82 23.51 33.41 -22.66
CA CYS A 82 24.07 32.27 -21.96
C CYS A 82 25.07 31.47 -22.84
N PRO A 83 26.05 30.77 -22.23
CA PRO A 83 27.06 30.02 -22.98
C PRO A 83 26.50 28.90 -23.88
N GLN A 84 25.29 28.42 -23.61
CA GLN A 84 24.66 27.29 -24.31
C GLN A 84 23.78 27.69 -25.50
N SER A 85 23.79 28.95 -25.97
CA SER A 85 22.80 29.47 -26.92
C SER A 85 23.06 29.21 -28.41
N GLN A 86 24.02 28.36 -28.77
CA GLN A 86 24.58 28.36 -30.13
C GLN A 86 23.93 27.36 -31.12
N SER A 87 23.09 26.40 -30.67
CA SER A 87 22.50 25.41 -31.60
C SER A 87 21.00 25.15 -31.40
N TRP A 88 20.49 25.21 -30.17
CA TRP A 88 19.08 24.96 -29.85
C TRP A 88 18.59 25.98 -28.80
N PRO A 89 17.27 26.24 -28.68
CA PRO A 89 16.76 27.16 -27.67
C PRO A 89 17.04 26.60 -26.29
N CYS A 90 17.77 27.36 -25.48
CA CYS A 90 18.09 26.96 -24.12
C CYS A 90 16.86 27.10 -23.20
N ARG A 91 16.90 26.49 -22.01
CA ARG A 91 15.87 26.64 -20.96
C ARG A 91 15.43 28.08 -20.66
N HIS A 92 16.30 29.09 -20.84
CA HIS A 92 15.94 30.51 -20.67
C HIS A 92 15.08 31.03 -21.82
N ALA A 93 15.39 30.63 -23.06
CA ALA A 93 14.55 30.95 -24.22
C ALA A 93 13.16 30.30 -24.07
N VAL A 94 13.11 29.04 -23.63
CA VAL A 94 11.85 28.32 -23.33
C VAL A 94 11.01 29.06 -22.29
N ALA A 95 11.62 29.40 -21.14
CA ALA A 95 10.90 30.09 -20.08
C ALA A 95 10.33 31.44 -20.55
N MET A 96 11.10 32.18 -21.36
CA MET A 96 10.67 33.47 -21.89
C MET A 96 9.58 33.35 -22.97
N THR A 97 9.61 32.31 -23.80
CA THR A 97 8.51 32.00 -24.74
C THR A 97 7.21 31.75 -23.98
N LEU A 98 7.24 30.89 -22.96
CA LEU A 98 6.06 30.59 -22.13
C LEU A 98 5.48 31.84 -21.46
N GLN A 99 6.34 32.72 -20.93
CA GLN A 99 5.92 33.97 -20.31
C GLN A 99 5.33 34.98 -21.29
N THR A 100 5.83 35.01 -22.52
CA THR A 100 5.34 35.90 -23.58
C THR A 100 3.96 35.46 -24.05
N LEU A 101 3.78 34.15 -24.27
CA LEU A 101 2.48 33.57 -24.62
C LEU A 101 1.45 33.77 -23.51
N LEU A 102 1.85 33.61 -22.24
CA LEU A 102 0.97 33.88 -21.10
C LEU A 102 0.53 35.35 -21.03
N LYS A 103 1.41 36.30 -21.36
CA LYS A 103 1.09 37.73 -21.32
C LYS A 103 0.17 38.19 -22.46
N GLN A 104 0.10 37.43 -23.56
CA GLN A 104 -0.80 37.72 -24.68
C GLN A 104 -2.27 37.38 -24.40
N LYS A 105 -2.57 36.61 -23.34
CA LYS A 105 -3.92 36.24 -22.82
C LYS A 105 -4.91 35.67 -23.86
N ASP A 106 -5.11 34.35 -23.78
CA ASP A 106 -6.37 33.71 -24.21
C ASP A 106 -6.81 32.68 -23.14
N ASP A 107 -8.07 32.74 -22.71
CA ASP A 107 -8.65 32.19 -21.46
C ASP A 107 -8.95 30.66 -21.50
N ARG A 108 -8.18 29.85 -22.23
CA ARG A 108 -8.53 28.45 -22.55
C ARG A 108 -7.71 27.35 -21.86
N PHE A 109 -7.01 27.65 -20.77
CA PHE A 109 -6.20 26.66 -20.01
C PHE A 109 -6.96 25.95 -18.87
N PHE A 110 -8.28 25.83 -18.98
CA PHE A 110 -9.17 25.46 -17.86
C PHE A 110 -10.06 24.24 -18.16
N TRP A 111 -9.53 23.09 -18.59
CA TRP A 111 -10.24 21.80 -18.42
C TRP A 111 -9.29 20.59 -18.55
N PHE A 112 -9.01 19.87 -17.45
CA PHE A 112 -8.26 18.59 -17.49
C PHE A 112 -9.01 17.47 -16.74
N SER A 113 -10.32 17.60 -16.58
CA SER A 113 -11.16 16.60 -15.92
C SER A 113 -12.36 16.26 -16.79
N GLN A 114 -12.44 14.99 -17.17
CA GLN A 114 -13.59 14.30 -17.77
C GLN A 114 -13.90 14.64 -19.24
N LEU A 115 -13.67 13.67 -20.13
CA LEU A 115 -14.75 12.92 -20.78
C LEU A 115 -14.17 11.76 -21.58
N VAL A 116 -14.45 10.56 -21.07
CA VAL A 116 -14.53 9.30 -21.81
C VAL A 116 -15.47 9.51 -23.01
N ASN A 117 -15.01 9.31 -24.24
CA ASN A 117 -15.39 8.17 -25.07
C ASN A 117 -14.89 8.25 -26.52
N GLU A 118 -14.71 7.05 -27.07
CA GLU A 118 -14.83 6.67 -28.48
C GLU A 118 -13.81 7.25 -29.47
N SER A 119 -12.78 6.45 -29.74
CA SER A 119 -12.17 6.42 -31.07
C SER A 119 -12.27 5.00 -31.63
N GLU A 120 -13.14 4.84 -32.63
CA GLU A 120 -13.13 3.71 -33.55
C GLU A 120 -11.71 3.51 -34.10
N SER A 121 -11.12 2.36 -33.79
CA SER A 121 -9.87 1.91 -34.38
C SER A 121 -10.13 1.43 -35.81
N SER A 122 -9.80 2.26 -36.79
CA SER A 122 -9.55 1.77 -38.15
C SER A 122 -8.19 1.07 -38.17
N GLY A 123 -8.16 -0.13 -37.60
CA GLY A 123 -7.04 -1.06 -37.57
C GLY A 123 -7.59 -2.40 -37.11
N LEU A 124 -7.11 -3.52 -37.68
CA LEU A 124 -7.52 -4.88 -37.30
C LEU A 124 -7.74 -4.98 -35.79
N PRO A 125 -8.81 -5.61 -35.29
CA PRO A 125 -9.12 -5.62 -33.85
C PRO A 125 -7.92 -6.17 -33.10
N THR A 126 -7.19 -5.26 -32.45
CA THR A 126 -6.02 -5.61 -31.65
C THR A 126 -6.45 -5.76 -30.21
N LYS A 127 -6.05 -6.87 -29.60
CA LYS A 127 -6.21 -7.04 -28.17
C LYS A 127 -4.94 -6.56 -27.48
N THR A 128 -5.10 -5.64 -26.55
CA THR A 128 -4.00 -5.19 -25.69
C THR A 128 -4.03 -5.95 -24.38
N ASN A 129 -2.87 -6.46 -24.00
CA ASN A 129 -2.64 -7.10 -22.72
C ASN A 129 -1.65 -6.22 -21.93
N VAL A 130 -2.09 -5.71 -20.80
CA VAL A 130 -1.23 -5.01 -19.86
C VAL A 130 -0.75 -6.01 -18.82
N GLN A 131 0.56 -6.04 -18.59
CA GLN A 131 1.22 -6.87 -17.60
C GLN A 131 2.01 -5.96 -16.67
N ILE A 132 1.86 -6.09 -15.36
CA ILE A 132 2.67 -5.35 -14.38
C ILE A 132 3.58 -6.35 -13.69
N TYR A 133 4.89 -6.09 -13.75
CA TYR A 133 5.89 -6.87 -13.04
C TYR A 133 6.32 -6.15 -11.77
N PHE A 134 6.15 -6.81 -10.64
CA PHE A 134 6.72 -6.40 -9.36
C PHE A 134 8.03 -7.16 -9.15
N ARG A 135 9.09 -6.42 -8.89
CA ARG A 135 10.42 -6.96 -8.65
C ARG A 135 10.98 -6.43 -7.34
N TYR A 136 11.37 -7.30 -6.42
CA TYR A 136 12.03 -6.87 -5.18
C TYR A 136 13.56 -6.94 -5.30
N GLN A 137 14.20 -5.77 -5.26
CA GLN A 137 15.65 -5.59 -5.26
C GLN A 137 16.18 -5.49 -3.82
N LYS A 138 16.57 -6.63 -3.24
CA LYS A 138 17.10 -6.73 -1.87
C LYS A 138 18.32 -5.84 -1.60
N THR A 139 19.19 -5.63 -2.58
CA THR A 139 20.43 -4.86 -2.39
C THR A 139 20.17 -3.40 -2.02
N ASN A 140 19.07 -2.85 -2.52
CA ASN A 140 18.72 -1.43 -2.35
C ASN A 140 17.41 -1.28 -1.56
N ASN A 141 16.87 -2.40 -1.07
CA ASN A 141 15.57 -2.51 -0.44
C ASN A 141 14.42 -1.85 -1.23
N GLN A 142 14.41 -2.05 -2.54
CA GLN A 142 13.46 -1.39 -3.45
C GLN A 142 12.53 -2.38 -4.15
N ILE A 143 11.26 -2.04 -4.27
CA ILE A 143 10.27 -2.71 -5.09
C ILE A 143 10.09 -1.90 -6.36
N LEU A 144 10.35 -2.51 -7.51
CA LEU A 144 10.16 -1.90 -8.82
C LEU A 144 8.87 -2.42 -9.46
N LEU A 145 8.02 -1.51 -9.89
CA LEU A 145 6.85 -1.81 -10.71
C LEU A 145 7.18 -1.46 -12.16
N MET A 146 7.15 -2.46 -13.04
CA MET A 146 7.46 -2.33 -14.46
C MET A 146 6.26 -2.75 -15.28
N PRO A 147 5.54 -1.81 -15.92
CA PRO A 147 4.47 -2.17 -16.82
C PRO A 147 5.01 -2.65 -18.16
N ARG A 148 4.31 -3.60 -18.76
CA ARG A 148 4.56 -4.13 -20.09
C ARG A 148 3.24 -4.23 -20.83
N LEU A 149 3.15 -3.51 -21.92
CA LEU A 149 2.03 -3.54 -22.83
C LEU A 149 2.36 -4.48 -23.98
N THR A 150 1.46 -5.42 -24.28
CA THR A 150 1.57 -6.31 -25.44
C THR A 150 0.35 -6.19 -26.32
N LYS A 151 0.52 -5.73 -27.57
CA LYS A 151 -0.55 -5.72 -28.58
C LYS A 151 -0.52 -7.00 -29.41
N ARG A 152 -1.67 -7.62 -29.60
CA ARG A 152 -1.85 -8.83 -30.42
C ARG A 152 -2.90 -8.61 -31.49
N ASP A 153 -2.76 -9.27 -32.64
CA ASP A 153 -3.80 -9.29 -33.66
C ASP A 153 -4.98 -10.19 -33.25
N ALA A 154 -6.04 -10.17 -34.06
CA ALA A 154 -7.23 -11.01 -33.89
C ALA A 154 -6.93 -12.53 -33.87
N ARG A 155 -5.75 -12.96 -34.37
CA ARG A 155 -5.29 -14.36 -34.36
C ARG A 155 -4.38 -14.67 -33.17
N GLY A 156 -4.21 -13.72 -32.24
CA GLY A 156 -3.38 -13.85 -31.05
C GLY A 156 -1.87 -13.68 -31.27
N ARG A 157 -1.43 -13.30 -32.48
CA ARG A 157 -0.02 -13.10 -32.80
C ARG A 157 0.47 -11.78 -32.23
N LYS A 158 1.67 -11.79 -31.62
CA LYS A 158 2.29 -10.62 -31.00
C LYS A 158 2.70 -9.59 -32.07
N LEU A 159 2.17 -8.38 -31.97
CA LEU A 159 2.46 -7.27 -32.87
C LEU A 159 3.51 -6.34 -32.27
N MET A 160 3.35 -5.98 -31.00
CA MET A 160 4.23 -5.04 -30.31
C MET A 160 4.30 -5.38 -28.82
N THR A 161 5.44 -5.07 -28.23
CA THR A 161 5.62 -4.99 -26.79
C THR A 161 6.28 -3.67 -26.44
N ALA A 162 5.79 -2.98 -25.42
CA ALA A 162 6.39 -1.74 -24.96
C ALA A 162 6.31 -1.60 -23.44
N ASN A 163 7.19 -0.79 -22.87
CA ASN A 163 7.04 -0.28 -21.51
C ASN A 163 6.52 1.16 -21.57
N PRO A 164 5.27 1.44 -21.19
CA PRO A 164 4.70 2.78 -21.26
C PRO A 164 5.46 3.85 -20.43
N LEU A 165 6.28 3.44 -19.45
CA LEU A 165 7.10 4.33 -18.64
C LEU A 165 8.52 4.54 -19.19
N ASP A 166 8.89 3.84 -20.26
CA ASP A 166 10.16 3.99 -20.96
C ASP A 166 9.90 4.20 -22.46
N PRO A 167 9.98 5.44 -22.96
CA PRO A 167 9.77 5.75 -24.37
C PRO A 167 10.73 5.01 -25.33
N GLU A 168 11.87 4.52 -24.83
CA GLU A 168 12.88 3.82 -25.62
C GLU A 168 12.66 2.29 -25.64
N ASP A 169 11.90 1.73 -24.69
CA ASP A 169 11.60 0.29 -24.61
C ASP A 169 10.35 -0.08 -25.41
N ILE A 170 10.49 -0.03 -26.73
CA ILE A 170 9.46 -0.45 -27.69
C ILE A 170 10.04 -1.48 -28.67
N ASN A 171 9.39 -2.64 -28.77
CA ASN A 171 9.75 -3.69 -29.71
C ASN A 171 8.53 -4.07 -30.56
N ILE A 172 8.68 -3.95 -31.89
CA ILE A 172 7.64 -4.24 -32.87
C ILE A 172 8.07 -5.47 -33.68
N SER A 173 7.14 -6.41 -33.84
CA SER A 173 7.35 -7.61 -34.64
C SER A 173 7.68 -7.26 -36.09
N SER A 174 8.60 -8.00 -36.70
CA SER A 174 8.95 -7.88 -38.12
C SER A 174 7.78 -8.17 -39.07
N LEU A 175 6.72 -8.82 -38.56
CA LEU A 175 5.50 -9.14 -39.29
C LEU A 175 4.54 -7.93 -39.44
N VAL A 176 4.84 -6.80 -38.78
CA VAL A 176 4.04 -5.59 -38.84
C VAL A 176 4.51 -4.73 -40.01
N ASN A 177 3.68 -4.65 -41.06
CA ASN A 177 3.96 -3.86 -42.26
C ASN A 177 3.79 -2.36 -42.01
N ASP A 178 2.82 -1.96 -41.20
CA ASP A 178 2.57 -0.56 -40.86
C ASP A 178 2.85 -0.32 -39.38
N ARG A 179 4.11 0.01 -39.08
CA ARG A 179 4.57 0.29 -37.71
C ARG A 179 4.02 1.62 -37.19
N ILE A 180 3.70 2.56 -38.08
CA ILE A 180 3.34 3.93 -37.71
C ILE A 180 1.91 3.95 -37.17
N SER A 181 0.97 3.24 -37.79
CA SER A 181 -0.40 3.12 -37.26
C SER A 181 -0.41 2.46 -35.88
N LEU A 182 0.38 1.41 -35.68
CA LEU A 182 0.50 0.70 -34.40
C LEU A 182 1.05 1.60 -33.27
N LEU A 183 1.99 2.49 -33.59
CA LEU A 183 2.58 3.45 -32.64
C LEU A 183 1.73 4.70 -32.38
N ARG A 184 0.79 5.01 -33.29
CA ARG A 184 -0.17 6.12 -33.12
C ARG A 184 -1.28 5.78 -32.15
N ASP A 185 -1.66 4.51 -32.08
CA ASP A 185 -2.61 4.01 -31.09
C ASP A 185 -1.96 3.97 -29.70
N ARG A 186 -2.16 5.06 -28.95
CA ARG A 186 -1.58 5.31 -27.62
C ARG A 186 -2.60 5.20 -26.48
N THR A 187 -3.85 4.88 -26.75
CA THR A 187 -4.94 4.88 -25.74
C THR A 187 -4.58 4.01 -24.54
N ASP A 188 -4.20 2.76 -24.80
CA ASP A 188 -3.88 1.78 -23.75
C ASP A 188 -2.57 2.14 -23.02
N GLY A 189 -1.62 2.76 -23.73
CA GLY A 189 -0.36 3.22 -23.14
C GLY A 189 -0.58 4.42 -22.21
N GLN A 190 -1.48 5.32 -22.60
CA GLN A 190 -1.85 6.49 -21.80
C GLN A 190 -2.60 6.07 -20.54
N GLU A 191 -3.49 5.09 -20.62
CA GLU A 191 -4.19 4.56 -19.44
C GLU A 191 -3.22 4.00 -18.39
N VAL A 192 -2.18 3.29 -18.83
CA VAL A 192 -1.09 2.83 -17.94
C VAL A 192 -0.34 4.01 -17.34
N ILE A 193 0.07 4.98 -18.15
CA ILE A 193 0.78 6.18 -17.66
C ILE A 193 -0.08 6.94 -16.64
N ASP A 194 -1.36 7.13 -16.92
CA ASP A 194 -2.30 7.84 -16.04
C ASP A 194 -2.51 7.08 -14.73
N PHE A 195 -2.58 5.75 -14.74
CA PHE A 195 -2.59 4.94 -13.53
C PHE A 195 -1.33 5.17 -12.70
N PHE A 196 -0.14 5.02 -13.30
CA PHE A 196 1.14 5.16 -12.59
C PHE A 196 1.43 6.60 -12.14
N SER A 197 0.95 7.60 -12.87
CA SER A 197 1.15 9.01 -12.53
C SER A 197 0.51 9.39 -11.18
N ARG A 198 -0.60 8.76 -10.81
CA ARG A 198 -1.24 8.96 -9.49
C ARG A 198 -0.36 8.51 -8.32
N TRP A 199 0.52 7.54 -8.58
CA TRP A 199 1.46 7.00 -7.60
C TRP A 199 2.83 7.69 -7.68
N SER A 200 3.06 8.51 -8.71
CA SER A 200 4.35 9.16 -8.96
C SER A 200 4.70 10.27 -7.98
N ASP A 201 3.69 10.93 -7.40
CA ASP A 201 3.91 11.95 -6.35
C ASP A 201 4.47 11.36 -5.05
N TYR A 202 4.34 10.05 -4.85
CA TYR A 202 4.84 9.36 -3.66
C TYR A 202 6.26 8.79 -3.84
N ARG A 203 6.82 8.77 -5.07
CA ARG A 203 7.98 7.91 -5.42
C ARG A 203 8.94 8.49 -6.46
N HIS A 204 10.10 7.83 -6.59
CA HIS A 204 11.05 8.13 -7.65
C HIS A 204 10.70 7.40 -8.94
N ILE A 205 10.55 8.17 -10.03
CA ILE A 205 10.46 7.62 -11.39
C ILE A 205 11.87 7.23 -11.82
N VAL A 206 12.07 5.93 -12.02
CA VAL A 206 13.24 5.38 -12.70
C VAL A 206 12.83 5.13 -14.15
N PRO A 207 13.70 5.28 -15.15
CA PRO A 207 13.37 4.92 -16.53
C PRO A 207 12.72 3.52 -16.58
N GLY A 208 11.49 3.45 -17.10
CA GLY A 208 10.74 2.19 -17.22
C GLY A 208 10.18 1.59 -15.94
N SER A 209 10.29 2.25 -14.79
CA SER A 209 9.72 1.71 -13.55
C SER A 209 9.36 2.78 -12.51
N LEU A 210 8.42 2.42 -11.65
CA LEU A 210 8.16 3.16 -10.43
C LEU A 210 8.84 2.44 -9.27
N ALA A 211 9.69 3.14 -8.53
CA ALA A 211 10.49 2.57 -7.44
C ALA A 211 9.89 2.91 -6.08
N PHE A 212 9.69 1.88 -5.25
CA PHE A 212 9.15 1.96 -3.90
C PHE A 212 10.16 1.41 -2.90
N GLU A 213 10.23 1.98 -1.71
CA GLU A 213 11.02 1.45 -0.60
C GLU A 213 10.24 0.34 0.11
N ALA A 214 10.81 -0.85 0.22
CA ALA A 214 10.05 -2.01 0.69
C ALA A 214 9.62 -1.89 2.17
N ASP A 215 10.44 -1.31 3.03
CA ASP A 215 10.14 -1.17 4.47
C ASP A 215 8.93 -0.26 4.73
N TRP A 216 8.78 0.81 3.94
CA TRP A 216 7.80 1.86 4.19
C TRP A 216 6.58 1.75 3.29
N ASP A 217 6.78 1.29 2.04
CA ASP A 217 5.81 1.47 0.99
C ASP A 217 5.06 0.19 0.63
N LEU A 218 5.58 -0.97 1.03
CA LEU A 218 4.89 -2.24 0.86
C LEU A 218 3.45 -2.18 1.44
N PRO A 219 3.20 -1.60 2.64
CA PRO A 219 1.85 -1.32 3.15
C PRO A 219 0.89 -0.65 2.17
N LEU A 220 1.36 0.41 1.51
CA LEU A 220 0.61 1.15 0.52
C LEU A 220 0.37 0.29 -0.73
N LEU A 221 1.43 -0.38 -1.19
CA LEU A 221 1.39 -1.23 -2.38
C LEU A 221 0.34 -2.34 -2.25
N VAL A 222 0.31 -3.03 -1.12
CA VAL A 222 -0.56 -4.20 -0.93
C VAL A 222 -2.01 -3.80 -0.64
N SER A 223 -2.24 -2.74 0.13
CA SER A 223 -3.59 -2.37 0.56
C SER A 223 -4.31 -1.37 -0.35
N GLU A 224 -3.57 -0.60 -1.15
CA GLU A 224 -4.15 0.43 -2.01
C GLU A 224 -3.80 0.23 -3.48
N LEU A 225 -2.51 0.09 -3.82
CA LEU A 225 -2.11 -0.01 -5.22
C LEU A 225 -2.60 -1.32 -5.86
N LEU A 226 -2.28 -2.48 -5.29
CA LEU A 226 -2.67 -3.78 -5.85
C LEU A 226 -4.20 -3.90 -6.04
N PRO A 227 -5.06 -3.53 -5.07
CA PRO A 227 -6.52 -3.55 -5.27
C PRO A 227 -7.02 -2.54 -6.30
N SER A 228 -6.27 -1.46 -6.56
CA SER A 228 -6.64 -0.45 -7.56
C SER A 228 -6.29 -0.82 -9.00
N ILE A 229 -5.50 -1.89 -9.21
CA ILE A 229 -5.12 -2.36 -10.56
C ILE A 229 -6.39 -2.88 -11.28
N PRO A 230 -6.64 -2.46 -12.54
CA PRO A 230 -7.76 -2.96 -13.33
C PRO A 230 -7.77 -4.49 -13.46
N SER A 231 -8.96 -5.10 -13.38
CA SER A 231 -9.12 -6.57 -13.35
C SER A 231 -8.70 -7.28 -14.63
N ASP A 232 -8.64 -6.57 -15.75
CA ASP A 232 -8.22 -7.07 -17.05
C ASP A 232 -6.68 -7.02 -17.23
N TRP A 233 -5.96 -6.39 -16.31
CA TRP A 233 -4.51 -6.35 -16.29
C TRP A 233 -3.93 -7.55 -15.54
N GLN A 234 -2.82 -8.08 -16.03
CA GLN A 234 -2.15 -9.23 -15.44
C GLN A 234 -1.02 -8.77 -14.52
N VAL A 235 -1.01 -9.23 -13.29
CA VAL A 235 0.04 -8.90 -12.32
C VAL A 235 0.97 -10.11 -12.14
N TYR A 236 2.27 -9.86 -12.20
CA TYR A 236 3.32 -10.85 -12.01
C TYR A 236 4.25 -10.41 -10.89
N TYR A 237 4.61 -11.36 -10.04
CA TYR A 237 5.54 -11.17 -8.94
C TYR A 237 6.82 -11.95 -9.20
N ASP A 238 7.97 -11.39 -8.86
CA ASP A 238 9.18 -12.20 -8.74
C ASP A 238 9.17 -12.98 -7.41
N ARG A 239 10.00 -14.03 -7.33
CA ARG A 239 10.06 -14.92 -6.15
C ARG A 239 10.41 -14.19 -4.85
N ASP A 240 11.08 -13.05 -4.95
CA ASP A 240 11.51 -12.28 -3.79
C ASP A 240 10.41 -11.32 -3.33
N PHE A 241 9.63 -10.75 -4.26
CA PHE A 241 8.43 -9.99 -3.95
C PHE A 241 7.35 -10.89 -3.34
N GLU A 242 7.13 -12.09 -3.88
CA GLU A 242 6.15 -13.06 -3.32
C GLU A 242 6.40 -13.42 -1.85
N LYS A 243 7.65 -13.33 -1.38
CA LYS A 243 8.02 -13.60 0.02
C LYS A 243 7.67 -12.45 0.95
N ILE A 244 7.71 -11.22 0.44
CA ILE A 244 7.41 -10.03 1.23
C ILE A 244 5.93 -9.66 1.17
N ILE A 245 5.14 -10.18 0.21
CA ILE A 245 3.67 -10.00 0.26
C ILE A 245 3.16 -10.58 1.59
N PRO A 246 2.44 -9.79 2.39
CA PRO A 246 1.95 -10.23 3.68
C PRO A 246 1.00 -11.41 3.49
N ARG A 247 1.31 -12.53 4.14
CA ARG A 247 0.40 -13.67 4.16
C ARG A 247 -0.53 -13.54 5.33
N ARG A 248 -1.83 -13.73 5.08
CA ARG A 248 -2.82 -13.79 6.14
C ARG A 248 -2.70 -15.14 6.84
N ARG A 249 -2.29 -15.13 8.11
CA ARG A 249 -2.07 -16.35 8.91
C ARG A 249 -2.64 -16.17 10.31
N ALA A 250 -3.12 -17.25 10.92
CA ALA A 250 -3.61 -17.20 12.28
C ALA A 250 -2.45 -17.19 13.27
N VAL A 251 -2.51 -16.28 14.25
CA VAL A 251 -1.60 -16.31 15.40
C VAL A 251 -2.19 -17.24 16.45
N THR A 252 -1.41 -18.24 16.86
CA THR A 252 -1.70 -19.17 17.94
C THR A 252 -1.18 -18.60 19.27
N VAL A 253 -1.90 -18.85 20.34
CA VAL A 253 -1.47 -18.50 21.70
C VAL A 253 -1.47 -19.76 22.56
N ASP A 254 -0.31 -20.05 23.15
CA ASP A 254 -0.13 -21.19 24.03
C ASP A 254 -0.11 -20.70 25.49
N PHE A 255 -1.01 -21.28 26.28
CA PHE A 255 -1.13 -21.10 27.72
C PHE A 255 -0.53 -22.34 28.40
N SER A 256 0.52 -22.14 29.19
CA SER A 256 1.22 -23.25 29.85
C SER A 256 1.69 -22.93 31.26
N ASN A 257 2.04 -23.98 32.01
CA ASN A 257 2.67 -23.91 33.31
C ASN A 257 1.85 -23.16 34.37
N LEU A 258 0.55 -23.44 34.45
CA LEU A 258 -0.32 -22.83 35.44
C LEU A 258 0.03 -23.34 36.84
N GLN A 259 0.46 -22.43 37.71
CA GLN A 259 0.88 -22.76 39.08
C GLN A 259 0.29 -21.77 40.08
N MET A 260 -0.07 -22.26 41.27
CA MET A 260 -0.49 -21.43 42.39
C MET A 260 0.72 -21.05 43.24
N THR A 261 0.87 -19.74 43.51
CA THR A 261 1.91 -19.20 44.38
C THR A 261 1.51 -19.27 45.86
N SER A 262 2.48 -19.14 46.76
CA SER A 262 2.24 -19.08 48.21
C SER A 262 1.37 -17.90 48.66
N VAL A 263 1.34 -16.83 47.86
CA VAL A 263 0.53 -15.63 48.10
C VAL A 263 -0.86 -15.70 47.45
N GLY A 264 -1.24 -16.85 46.87
CA GLY A 264 -2.58 -17.09 46.33
C GLY A 264 -2.83 -16.51 44.94
N LEU A 265 -1.78 -16.11 44.21
CA LEU A 265 -1.84 -15.74 42.80
C LEU A 265 -1.53 -16.95 41.92
N LEU A 266 -2.14 -17.01 40.74
CA LEU A 266 -1.76 -17.92 39.68
C LEU A 266 -0.64 -17.31 38.83
N THR A 267 0.34 -18.12 38.47
CA THR A 267 1.40 -17.78 37.51
C THR A 267 1.33 -18.71 36.30
N PHE A 268 1.60 -18.18 35.11
CA PHE A 268 1.56 -18.96 33.87
C PHE A 268 2.43 -18.33 32.77
N ASP A 269 2.73 -19.13 31.76
CA ASP A 269 3.46 -18.75 30.56
C ASP A 269 2.49 -18.46 29.40
N LEU A 270 2.77 -17.40 28.63
CA LEU A 270 2.10 -17.10 27.37
C LEU A 270 3.12 -17.04 26.25
N GLN A 271 2.91 -17.84 25.22
CA GLN A 271 3.76 -17.84 24.03
C GLN A 271 2.92 -17.67 22.77
N PHE A 272 3.34 -16.75 21.91
CA PHE A 272 2.65 -16.42 20.66
C PHE A 272 3.40 -17.02 19.49
N TYR A 273 2.68 -17.65 18.56
CA TYR A 273 3.28 -18.28 17.39
C TYR A 273 2.48 -18.01 16.12
N CYS A 274 3.18 -17.84 15.01
CA CYS A 274 2.60 -18.01 13.69
C CYS A 274 3.21 -19.25 13.06
N ASP A 275 2.39 -20.27 12.80
CA ASP A 275 2.81 -21.62 12.40
C ASP A 275 3.81 -22.25 13.39
N GLN A 276 5.12 -22.08 13.14
CA GLN A 276 6.22 -22.60 13.96
C GLN A 276 7.15 -21.48 14.46
N LEU A 277 6.87 -20.22 14.11
CA LEU A 277 7.71 -19.07 14.44
C LEU A 277 7.16 -18.37 15.67
N ALA A 278 8.01 -18.23 16.70
CA ALA A 278 7.68 -17.48 17.89
C ALA A 278 7.59 -15.98 17.59
N ILE A 279 6.61 -15.32 18.18
CA ILE A 279 6.38 -13.88 18.12
C ILE A 279 6.63 -13.34 19.51
N SER A 280 7.46 -12.30 19.65
CA SER A 280 7.65 -11.67 20.96
C SER A 280 6.39 -10.89 21.36
N PRO A 281 6.04 -10.83 22.66
CA PRO A 281 4.90 -10.04 23.12
C PRO A 281 5.00 -8.56 22.69
N GLN A 282 6.20 -7.98 22.76
CA GLN A 282 6.46 -6.60 22.34
C GLN A 282 6.18 -6.39 20.84
N GLN A 283 6.67 -7.27 19.97
CA GLN A 283 6.44 -7.16 18.53
C GLN A 283 4.93 -7.25 18.21
N LEU A 284 4.23 -8.14 18.90
CA LEU A 284 2.79 -8.30 18.74
C LEU A 284 2.02 -7.07 19.23
N GLU A 285 2.43 -6.47 20.35
CA GLU A 285 1.86 -5.23 20.87
C GLU A 285 2.03 -4.06 19.87
N GLU A 286 3.24 -3.86 19.35
CA GLU A 286 3.54 -2.83 18.34
C GLU A 286 2.66 -2.99 17.09
N TYR A 287 2.41 -4.22 16.66
CA TYR A 287 1.49 -4.55 15.57
C TYR A 287 0.02 -4.20 15.92
N LEU A 288 -0.45 -4.59 17.10
CA LEU A 288 -1.86 -4.36 17.50
C LEU A 288 -2.20 -2.89 17.73
N VAL A 289 -1.24 -2.10 18.23
CA VAL A 289 -1.34 -0.64 18.41
C VAL A 289 -1.22 0.10 17.06
N GLY A 290 -0.75 -0.57 16.01
CA GLY A 290 -0.64 -0.03 14.66
C GLY A 290 0.65 0.75 14.39
N GLN A 291 1.68 0.58 15.24
CA GLN A 291 3.03 1.10 14.96
C GLN A 291 3.67 0.34 13.80
N GLN A 292 3.33 -0.95 13.66
CA GLN A 292 3.70 -1.79 12.51
C GLN A 292 2.42 -2.33 11.85
N LYS A 293 2.31 -2.22 10.51
CA LYS A 293 1.13 -2.73 9.81
C LYS A 293 1.09 -4.26 9.71
N TRP A 294 2.25 -4.92 9.78
CA TRP A 294 2.40 -6.37 9.68
C TRP A 294 3.47 -6.88 10.63
N LEU A 295 3.37 -8.15 10.97
CA LEU A 295 4.40 -8.87 11.72
C LEU A 295 5.51 -9.28 10.75
N LEU A 296 6.78 -9.09 11.15
CA LEU A 296 7.94 -9.56 10.40
C LEU A 296 8.47 -10.84 11.03
N LEU A 297 8.31 -11.98 10.36
CA LEU A 297 8.68 -13.30 10.87
C LEU A 297 9.61 -13.99 9.87
N ASN A 298 10.88 -14.22 10.26
CA ASN A 298 11.92 -14.78 9.38
C ASN A 298 12.06 -14.10 8.01
N GLY A 299 11.80 -12.78 7.92
CA GLY A 299 11.88 -12.01 6.68
C GLY A 299 10.63 -12.09 5.79
N GLU A 300 9.56 -12.75 6.25
CA GLU A 300 8.23 -12.68 5.64
C GLU A 300 7.35 -11.72 6.42
N PHE A 301 6.53 -10.93 5.72
CA PHE A 301 5.48 -10.15 6.36
C PHE A 301 4.24 -11.04 6.57
N VAL A 302 3.60 -10.89 7.72
CA VAL A 302 2.42 -11.65 8.11
C VAL A 302 1.35 -10.69 8.60
N GLU A 303 0.15 -10.85 8.07
CA GLU A 303 -1.05 -10.21 8.60
C GLU A 303 -1.78 -11.23 9.49
N ALA A 304 -1.98 -10.88 10.76
CA ALA A 304 -2.71 -11.74 11.67
C ALA A 304 -4.18 -11.85 11.21
N ALA A 305 -4.67 -13.06 10.97
CA ALA A 305 -6.06 -13.28 10.57
C ALA A 305 -7.05 -12.92 11.69
N ASN A 306 -6.60 -13.02 12.94
CA ASN A 306 -7.33 -12.90 14.19
C ASN A 306 -6.98 -11.64 15.00
N THR A 307 -6.69 -10.51 14.33
CA THR A 307 -6.31 -9.25 14.98
C THR A 307 -7.33 -8.76 16.02
N ALA A 308 -8.63 -8.90 15.75
CA ALA A 308 -9.68 -8.46 16.68
C ALA A 308 -9.62 -9.21 18.02
N GLN A 309 -9.42 -10.53 17.97
CA GLN A 309 -9.31 -11.37 19.17
C GLN A 309 -8.01 -11.12 19.91
N LEU A 310 -6.91 -10.93 19.19
CA LEU A 310 -5.63 -10.57 19.80
C LEU A 310 -5.71 -9.23 20.55
N LYS A 311 -6.45 -8.24 20.05
CA LYS A 311 -6.71 -6.98 20.77
C LYS A 311 -7.45 -7.20 22.08
N ILE A 312 -8.54 -7.98 22.05
CA ILE A 312 -9.31 -8.33 23.27
C ILE A 312 -8.42 -9.04 24.29
N LEU A 313 -7.60 -10.00 23.83
CA LEU A 313 -6.66 -10.72 24.68
C LEU A 313 -5.61 -9.78 25.29
N PHE A 314 -5.03 -8.87 24.51
CA PHE A 314 -4.05 -7.90 25.01
C PHE A 314 -4.67 -6.91 26.00
N GLU A 315 -5.91 -6.47 25.77
CA GLU A 315 -6.64 -5.67 26.75
C GLU A 315 -6.83 -6.45 28.07
N GLN A 316 -7.19 -7.72 27.99
CA GLN A 316 -7.33 -8.58 29.19
C GLN A 316 -5.99 -8.78 29.91
N ILE A 317 -4.92 -9.05 29.17
CA ILE A 317 -3.56 -9.24 29.70
C ILE A 317 -3.00 -7.94 30.29
N SER A 318 -3.24 -6.80 29.66
CA SER A 318 -2.77 -5.48 30.13
C SER A 318 -3.37 -5.08 31.49
N ASN A 319 -4.53 -5.64 31.82
CA ASN A 319 -5.18 -5.49 33.12
C ASN A 319 -4.66 -6.49 34.17
N LEU A 320 -3.85 -7.48 33.78
CA LEU A 320 -3.17 -8.38 34.71
C LEU A 320 -1.93 -7.67 35.28
N ARG A 321 -1.61 -7.94 36.55
CA ARG A 321 -0.35 -7.44 37.12
C ARG A 321 0.81 -8.13 36.38
N PRO A 322 1.86 -7.40 35.94
CA PRO A 322 3.09 -8.07 35.55
C PRO A 322 3.56 -8.92 36.73
N ALA A 323 3.94 -10.18 36.50
CA ALA A 323 4.50 -10.98 37.57
C ALA A 323 5.75 -10.27 38.09
N LEU A 324 5.92 -10.26 39.41
CA LEU A 324 7.06 -9.62 40.09
C LEU A 324 8.42 -10.27 39.75
N SER A 325 8.47 -11.24 38.83
CA SER A 325 9.69 -11.95 38.44
C SER A 325 10.05 -11.66 36.98
N ASP A 326 11.34 -11.34 36.76
CA ASP A 326 11.99 -11.09 35.46
C ASP A 326 12.00 -12.33 34.53
N ASP A 327 11.19 -13.35 34.81
CA ASP A 327 11.18 -14.64 34.12
C ASP A 327 10.25 -14.64 32.88
N GLY A 328 9.53 -13.55 32.62
CA GLY A 328 8.57 -13.44 31.52
C GLY A 328 7.21 -14.13 31.75
N ARG A 329 6.93 -14.56 32.99
CA ARG A 329 5.64 -15.15 33.40
C ARG A 329 4.60 -14.08 33.69
N PHE A 330 3.33 -14.44 33.49
CA PHE A 330 2.18 -13.62 33.89
C PHE A 330 1.70 -14.03 35.27
N SER A 331 1.22 -13.08 36.08
CA SER A 331 0.66 -13.38 37.40
C SER A 331 -0.64 -12.64 37.64
N ALA A 332 -1.66 -13.37 38.07
CA ALA A 332 -2.97 -12.80 38.32
C ALA A 332 -3.73 -13.55 39.41
N GLU A 333 -4.75 -12.88 39.98
CA GLU A 333 -5.69 -13.54 40.88
C GLU A 333 -6.50 -14.59 40.12
N THR A 334 -6.88 -15.68 40.79
CA THR A 334 -7.62 -16.78 40.14
C THR A 334 -8.87 -16.33 39.37
N PRO A 335 -9.70 -15.38 39.86
CA PRO A 335 -10.85 -14.88 39.11
C PRO A 335 -10.48 -14.24 37.78
N ALA A 336 -9.35 -13.52 37.71
CA ALA A 336 -8.89 -12.89 36.48
C ALA A 336 -8.43 -13.93 35.45
N VAL A 337 -7.73 -14.97 35.89
CA VAL A 337 -7.35 -16.11 35.02
C VAL A 337 -8.58 -16.89 34.58
N ALA A 338 -9.55 -17.12 35.47
CA ALA A 338 -10.80 -17.77 35.12
C ALA A 338 -11.59 -16.98 34.08
N ALA A 339 -11.66 -15.65 34.22
CA ALA A 339 -12.28 -14.77 33.23
C ALA A 339 -11.53 -14.78 31.88
N LEU A 340 -10.20 -14.76 31.91
CA LEU A 340 -9.34 -14.88 30.73
C LEU A 340 -9.63 -16.18 29.98
N ILE A 341 -9.73 -17.30 30.69
CA ILE A 341 -10.05 -18.59 30.08
C ILE A 341 -11.48 -18.57 29.54
N TYR A 342 -12.46 -18.20 30.37
CA TYR A 342 -13.89 -18.25 30.03
C TYR A 342 -14.25 -17.38 28.82
N ASN A 343 -13.70 -16.17 28.74
CA ASN A 343 -13.92 -15.27 27.59
C ASN A 343 -13.29 -15.81 26.29
N ASN A 344 -12.40 -16.79 26.39
CA ASN A 344 -11.75 -17.46 25.27
C ASN A 344 -12.19 -18.94 25.14
N ILE A 345 -13.25 -19.39 25.85
CA ILE A 345 -13.88 -20.71 25.69
C ILE A 345 -14.77 -20.71 24.43
N GLY A 346 -14.67 -21.74 23.59
CA GLY A 346 -15.56 -21.95 22.44
C GLY A 346 -15.05 -21.43 21.10
N THR A 347 -13.78 -21.04 21.01
CA THR A 347 -13.12 -20.67 19.74
C THR A 347 -12.67 -21.86 18.90
N ASP A 348 -12.84 -23.10 19.38
CA ASP A 348 -12.49 -24.30 18.62
C ASP A 348 -13.59 -24.58 17.56
N GLY A 349 -13.39 -24.11 16.32
CA GLY A 349 -14.16 -24.66 15.17
C GLY A 349 -14.77 -23.70 14.15
N SER A 350 -14.26 -22.48 13.96
CA SER A 350 -14.53 -21.73 12.72
C SER A 350 -13.23 -21.27 12.08
N ASP A 351 -13.17 -21.20 10.76
CA ASP A 351 -12.01 -20.75 9.95
C ASP A 351 -11.56 -19.29 10.25
N LEU A 352 -12.23 -18.63 11.19
CA LEU A 352 -11.99 -17.26 11.65
C LEU A 352 -11.64 -17.16 13.15
N ASN A 353 -11.47 -18.29 13.86
CA ASN A 353 -11.22 -18.30 15.30
C ASN A 353 -9.74 -18.53 15.66
N PRO A 354 -9.25 -17.97 16.80
CA PRO A 354 -7.90 -18.20 17.30
C PRO A 354 -7.71 -19.64 17.79
N SER A 355 -6.54 -20.21 17.49
CA SER A 355 -6.03 -21.42 18.15
C SER A 355 -5.45 -21.05 19.51
N PHE A 356 -6.24 -21.23 20.57
CA PHE A 356 -5.75 -21.22 21.93
C PHE A 356 -5.36 -22.64 22.33
N LYS A 357 -4.08 -22.86 22.66
CA LYS A 357 -3.64 -24.14 23.20
C LYS A 357 -3.46 -24.03 24.70
N TYR A 358 -3.99 -25.01 25.40
CA TYR A 358 -3.86 -25.15 26.84
C TYR A 358 -3.06 -26.41 27.11
N ASP A 359 -2.04 -26.33 27.96
CA ASP A 359 -1.39 -27.51 28.50
C ASP A 359 -2.30 -28.24 29.50
N ASP A 360 -1.82 -29.34 30.08
CA ASP A 360 -2.65 -30.15 30.97
C ASP A 360 -3.04 -29.41 32.26
N SER A 361 -2.20 -28.50 32.76
CA SER A 361 -2.50 -27.69 33.94
C SER A 361 -3.68 -26.74 33.70
N PHE A 362 -3.69 -26.09 32.54
CA PHE A 362 -4.80 -25.23 32.11
C PHE A 362 -6.05 -26.02 31.72
N LYS A 363 -5.90 -27.17 31.05
CA LYS A 363 -7.04 -28.03 30.71
C LYS A 363 -7.77 -28.48 31.95
N ILE A 364 -7.06 -28.97 32.97
CA ILE A 364 -7.66 -29.39 34.26
C ILE A 364 -8.42 -28.22 34.90
N PHE A 365 -7.81 -27.03 34.94
CA PHE A 365 -8.46 -25.86 35.52
C PHE A 365 -9.70 -25.43 34.72
N ARG A 366 -9.62 -25.39 33.39
CA ARG A 366 -10.73 -25.08 32.47
C ARG A 366 -11.86 -26.10 32.55
N GLU A 367 -11.53 -27.39 32.58
CA GLU A 367 -12.51 -28.47 32.73
C GLU A 367 -13.20 -28.41 34.09
N GLY A 368 -12.47 -28.06 35.15
CA GLY A 368 -13.06 -27.79 36.46
C GLY A 368 -14.02 -26.60 36.48
N LEU A 369 -13.81 -25.59 35.63
CA LEU A 369 -14.76 -24.49 35.45
C LEU A 369 -16.00 -24.89 34.63
N ALA A 370 -15.90 -25.93 33.79
CA ALA A 370 -16.98 -26.38 32.91
C ALA A 370 -17.88 -27.41 33.63
N ALA A 371 -19.07 -26.96 34.03
CA ALA A 371 -19.99 -27.65 34.92
C ALA A 371 -20.40 -29.09 34.55
N GLU A 372 -20.29 -29.48 33.29
CA GLU A 372 -20.83 -30.75 32.78
C GLU A 372 -19.89 -31.95 32.96
N LYS A 373 -18.62 -31.74 33.34
CA LYS A 373 -17.60 -32.81 33.45
C LYS A 373 -16.83 -32.82 34.76
N ALA A 374 -17.28 -32.07 35.75
CA ALA A 374 -16.70 -32.01 37.08
C ALA A 374 -16.89 -33.35 37.83
N ASN A 375 -16.22 -34.40 37.38
CA ASN A 375 -15.94 -35.58 38.19
C ASN A 375 -14.81 -35.17 39.13
N HIS A 376 -15.11 -34.25 40.04
CA HIS A 376 -14.21 -33.93 41.13
C HIS A 376 -14.26 -35.15 42.06
N ASP A 377 -13.30 -36.06 41.90
CA ASP A 377 -13.04 -37.18 42.80
C ASP A 377 -12.63 -36.63 44.18
N ILE A 378 -13.60 -36.05 44.86
CA ILE A 378 -13.47 -35.55 46.21
C ILE A 378 -14.00 -36.66 47.10
N HIS A 379 -13.09 -37.26 47.86
CA HIS A 379 -13.45 -38.16 48.93
C HIS A 379 -14.18 -37.38 50.03
N LEU A 380 -15.50 -37.44 50.00
CA LEU A 380 -16.34 -36.94 51.08
C LEU A 380 -16.08 -37.80 52.34
N PRO A 381 -15.99 -37.19 53.52
CA PRO A 381 -15.94 -37.95 54.76
C PRO A 381 -17.13 -38.93 54.83
N PRO A 382 -16.95 -40.16 55.35
CA PRO A 382 -17.98 -41.21 55.28
C PRO A 382 -19.34 -40.79 55.83
N LEU A 383 -19.35 -39.94 56.87
CA LEU A 383 -20.56 -39.42 57.47
C LEU A 383 -21.33 -38.47 56.54
N LEU A 384 -20.63 -37.60 55.81
CA LEU A 384 -21.24 -36.65 54.88
C LEU A 384 -21.74 -37.37 53.62
N ASP A 385 -20.99 -38.35 53.13
CA ASP A 385 -21.35 -39.10 51.91
C ASP A 385 -22.68 -39.85 52.07
N GLN A 386 -22.93 -40.38 53.27
CA GLN A 386 -24.17 -41.06 53.63
C GLN A 386 -25.38 -40.13 53.82
N LEU A 387 -25.14 -38.87 54.20
CA LEU A 387 -26.22 -37.90 54.50
C LEU A 387 -26.65 -37.11 53.26
N LEU A 388 -25.72 -36.79 52.36
CA LEU A 388 -25.96 -35.89 51.24
C LEU A 388 -26.72 -36.57 50.10
N ARG A 389 -27.71 -35.87 49.55
CA ARG A 389 -28.39 -36.26 48.30
C ARG A 389 -27.45 -36.09 47.11
N PRO A 390 -27.70 -36.75 45.96
CA PRO A 390 -26.83 -36.65 44.79
C PRO A 390 -26.51 -35.21 44.34
N TYR A 391 -27.50 -34.30 44.31
CA TYR A 391 -27.25 -32.89 43.96
C TYR A 391 -26.45 -32.13 45.04
N GLN A 392 -26.64 -32.46 46.32
CA GLN A 392 -25.89 -31.83 47.41
C GLN A 392 -24.42 -32.27 47.41
N ARG A 393 -24.15 -33.54 47.06
CA ARG A 393 -22.77 -34.00 46.82
C ARG A 393 -22.11 -33.21 45.71
N LEU A 394 -22.82 -32.99 44.60
CA LEU A 394 -22.36 -32.13 43.50
C LEU A 394 -22.08 -30.70 43.98
N GLY A 395 -22.97 -30.12 44.81
CA GLY A 395 -22.76 -28.80 45.41
C GLY A 395 -21.50 -28.74 46.30
N VAL A 396 -21.27 -29.74 47.16
CA VAL A 396 -20.06 -29.82 47.99
C VAL A 396 -18.80 -30.02 47.14
N GLN A 397 -18.89 -30.81 46.06
CA GLN A 397 -17.79 -30.97 45.10
C GLN A 397 -17.42 -29.63 44.46
N TRP A 398 -18.41 -28.84 44.05
CA TRP A 398 -18.22 -27.48 43.55
C TRP A 398 -17.56 -26.56 44.56
N LEU A 399 -18.13 -26.47 45.78
CA LEU A 399 -17.59 -25.61 46.83
C LEU A 399 -16.14 -25.97 47.17
N THR A 400 -15.81 -27.26 47.13
CA THR A 400 -14.46 -27.76 47.35
C THR A 400 -13.54 -27.35 46.21
N PHE A 401 -13.94 -27.53 44.95
CA PHE A 401 -13.17 -27.07 43.78
C PHE A 401 -12.92 -25.56 43.85
N LEU A 402 -13.95 -24.76 44.12
CA LEU A 402 -13.87 -23.31 44.24
C LEU A 402 -12.90 -22.91 45.35
N ASN A 403 -12.99 -23.55 46.52
CA ASN A 403 -12.09 -23.30 47.64
C ASN A 403 -10.62 -23.66 47.31
N HIS A 404 -10.37 -24.81 46.67
CA HIS A 404 -9.03 -25.20 46.23
C HIS A 404 -8.42 -24.18 45.27
N ASN A 405 -9.25 -23.57 44.42
CA ASN A 405 -8.83 -22.58 43.44
C ASN A 405 -8.96 -21.13 43.92
N ARG A 406 -9.30 -20.89 45.20
CA ARG A 406 -9.48 -19.53 45.77
C ARG A 406 -10.54 -18.69 45.02
N LEU A 407 -11.59 -19.33 44.53
CA LEU A 407 -12.72 -18.69 43.88
C LEU A 407 -13.86 -18.48 44.89
N GLY A 408 -14.51 -17.31 44.80
CA GLY A 408 -15.80 -17.09 45.45
C GLY A 408 -16.94 -17.69 44.64
N CYS A 409 -18.11 -17.86 45.25
CA CYS A 409 -19.32 -18.26 44.55
C CYS A 409 -20.58 -17.72 45.22
N ILE A 410 -21.67 -17.75 44.44
CA ILE A 410 -23.04 -17.57 44.94
C ILE A 410 -23.73 -18.92 44.75
N LEU A 411 -24.07 -19.59 45.86
CA LEU A 411 -24.87 -20.81 45.81
C LEU A 411 -26.35 -20.40 45.72
N ALA A 412 -26.93 -20.55 44.53
CA ALA A 412 -28.27 -20.06 44.21
C ALA A 412 -29.28 -21.20 44.02
N ASP A 413 -29.21 -22.21 44.88
CA ASP A 413 -30.18 -23.31 44.88
C ASP A 413 -31.57 -22.81 45.28
N GLU A 414 -32.63 -23.45 44.76
CA GLU A 414 -34.00 -23.12 45.15
C GLU A 414 -34.23 -23.39 46.65
N MET A 415 -35.10 -22.57 47.27
CA MET A 415 -35.42 -22.74 48.69
C MET A 415 -35.99 -24.14 48.96
N GLY A 416 -35.35 -24.87 49.88
CA GLY A 416 -35.76 -26.23 50.27
C GLY A 416 -34.89 -27.34 49.64
N LEU A 417 -33.91 -26.98 48.81
CA LEU A 417 -32.85 -27.86 48.33
C LEU A 417 -31.65 -27.92 49.28
#